data_AF-A0A0D8L279-F1
#
_entry.id   AF-A0A0D8L279-F1
#
_cell.length_a   1.000
_cell.length_b   1.000
_cell.length_c   1.000
_cell.angle_alpha   90.00
_cell.angle_beta   90.00
_cell.angle_gamma   90.00
#
_symmetry.space_group_name_H-M   'P 1'
#
loop_
_entity.id
_entity.type
_entity.pdbx_description
1 polymer ?
#
loop_
_entity_poly.entity_id
_entity_poly.type
_entity_poly.pdbx_seq_one_letter_code
_entity_poly.pdbx_strand_id
1 'polypeptide(L)'
;AYAYGLLLTQAYRRFGWCTAVRGAENGGKVDNLPNYIYRNDARDAVQLCPAQVNLTDEREKELSDLGFLPLVHYKNAAHGVFMGAQTVHKPKIYTDLAATANAAISARLPYVMASSRIAQYLKVIGRDRVGSNLSAADVEKSLDRWLHQYVNPNAIGNEAKATHPLAEARVTVTDLPGRPGMYAAVAWIRPWLQMEALTASLRMVADIPGG
;
A
#
# COMPACT_ATOMS: atom_id res chain seq x y z
N ALA A 1 -14.02 -7.57 6.50
CA ALA A 1 -13.32 -6.77 7.54
C ALA A 1 -12.30 -7.59 8.32
N TYR A 2 -12.69 -8.60 9.10
CA TYR A 2 -11.75 -9.40 9.92
C TYR A 2 -10.60 -10.03 9.12
N ALA A 3 -10.89 -10.63 7.96
CA ALA A 3 -9.85 -11.19 7.10
C ALA A 3 -8.78 -10.15 6.72
N TYR A 4 -9.20 -8.94 6.33
CA TYR A 4 -8.27 -7.85 6.02
C TYR A 4 -7.49 -7.35 7.24
N GLY A 5 -8.14 -7.31 8.42
CA GLY A 5 -7.47 -7.01 9.69
C GLY A 5 -6.37 -8.03 10.06
N LEU A 6 -6.60 -9.31 9.75
CA LEU A 6 -5.58 -10.35 9.90
C LEU A 6 -4.39 -10.09 8.97
N LEU A 7 -4.63 -9.73 7.71
CA LEU A 7 -3.56 -9.40 6.76
C LEU A 7 -2.71 -8.22 7.23
N LEU A 8 -3.34 -7.15 7.73
CA LEU A 8 -2.64 -6.01 8.34
C LEU A 8 -1.76 -6.46 9.51
N THR A 9 -2.28 -7.33 10.37
CA THR A 9 -1.55 -7.86 11.53
C THR A 9 -0.36 -8.72 11.10
N GLN A 10 -0.55 -9.58 10.10
CA GLN A 10 0.50 -10.43 9.55
C GLN A 10 1.61 -9.60 8.88
N ALA A 11 1.23 -8.60 8.08
CA ALA A 11 2.16 -7.68 7.44
C ALA A 11 3.00 -6.93 8.48
N TYR A 12 2.35 -6.36 9.51
CA TYR A 12 3.05 -5.70 10.60
C TYR A 12 3.97 -6.65 11.36
N ARG A 13 3.51 -7.87 11.66
CA ARG A 13 4.31 -8.86 12.40
C ARG A 13 5.58 -9.27 11.65
N ARG A 14 5.49 -9.39 10.32
CA ARG A 14 6.59 -9.84 9.45
C ARG A 14 7.54 -8.71 9.07
N PHE A 15 7.01 -7.53 8.75
CA PHE A 15 7.79 -6.45 8.14
C PHE A 15 7.88 -5.18 9.00
N GLY A 16 7.11 -5.07 10.08
CA GLY A 16 6.96 -3.84 10.86
C GLY A 16 6.05 -2.79 10.21
N TRP A 17 5.48 -3.11 9.03
CA TRP A 17 4.67 -2.20 8.22
C TRP A 17 3.43 -2.90 7.67
N CYS A 18 2.36 -2.13 7.51
CA CYS A 18 1.08 -2.59 6.97
C CYS A 18 0.94 -2.31 5.46
N THR A 19 2.01 -2.50 4.68
CA THR A 19 2.09 -2.16 3.26
C THR A 19 1.91 -3.37 2.33
N ALA A 20 2.30 -4.56 2.79
CA ALA A 20 2.16 -5.84 2.08
C ALA A 20 0.83 -6.52 2.45
N VAL A 21 -0.28 -5.98 1.95
CA VAL A 21 -1.66 -6.41 2.29
C VAL A 21 -2.57 -6.57 1.08
N ARG A 22 -1.98 -6.70 -0.12
CA ARG A 22 -2.73 -6.87 -1.37
C ARG A 22 -1.95 -7.68 -2.40
N GLY A 23 -2.66 -8.23 -3.37
CA GLY A 23 -2.10 -9.12 -4.38
C GLY A 23 -1.77 -10.50 -3.83
N ALA A 24 -1.81 -11.51 -4.70
CA ALA A 24 -1.64 -12.92 -4.31
C ALA A 24 -0.28 -13.17 -3.64
N GLU A 25 0.78 -12.59 -4.21
CA GLU A 25 2.18 -12.79 -3.79
C GLU A 25 2.74 -11.63 -2.93
N ASN A 26 1.88 -10.71 -2.47
CA ASN A 26 2.29 -9.53 -1.70
C ASN A 26 1.40 -9.29 -0.47
N GLY A 27 0.94 -10.38 0.15
CA GLY A 27 0.26 -10.38 1.45
C GLY A 27 -1.25 -10.11 1.39
N GLY A 28 -1.86 -10.12 0.21
CA GLY A 28 -3.31 -10.00 0.03
C GLY A 28 -4.10 -11.30 0.16
N LYS A 29 -3.41 -12.44 0.33
CA LYS A 29 -4.00 -13.78 0.29
C LYS A 29 -4.58 -14.19 1.65
N VAL A 30 -5.85 -14.58 1.64
CA VAL A 30 -6.57 -15.17 2.77
C VAL A 30 -6.69 -16.67 2.53
N ASP A 31 -5.87 -17.44 3.23
CA ASP A 31 -5.88 -18.90 3.18
C ASP A 31 -6.93 -19.52 4.12
N ASN A 32 -7.16 -20.82 3.95
CA ASN A 32 -8.03 -21.66 4.78
C ASN A 32 -9.49 -21.14 4.87
N LEU A 33 -10.02 -20.65 3.75
CA LEU A 33 -11.44 -20.35 3.64
C LEU A 33 -12.26 -21.66 3.70
N PRO A 34 -13.48 -21.63 4.30
CA PRO A 34 -14.36 -22.79 4.30
C PRO A 34 -14.61 -23.30 2.88
N ASN A 35 -14.29 -24.57 2.63
CA ASN A 35 -14.44 -25.17 1.32
C ASN A 35 -15.55 -26.23 1.34
N TYR A 36 -16.76 -25.83 0.97
CA TYR A 36 -17.90 -26.72 0.90
C TYR A 36 -18.15 -27.16 -0.55
N ILE A 37 -18.13 -28.48 -0.77
CA ILE A 37 -18.39 -29.10 -2.08
C ILE A 37 -19.62 -29.99 -1.93
N TYR A 38 -20.61 -29.79 -2.80
CA TYR A 38 -21.82 -30.60 -2.87
C TYR A 38 -22.04 -31.13 -4.28
N ARG A 39 -22.97 -32.08 -4.44
CA ARG A 39 -23.38 -32.58 -5.76
C ARG A 39 -24.65 -31.86 -6.21
N ASN A 40 -24.64 -31.28 -7.41
CA ASN A 40 -25.83 -30.70 -8.02
C ASN A 40 -26.77 -31.81 -8.55
N ASP A 41 -27.92 -31.41 -9.09
CA ASP A 41 -28.92 -32.34 -9.65
C ASP A 41 -28.37 -33.18 -10.82
N ALA A 42 -27.37 -32.66 -11.54
CA ALA A 42 -26.65 -33.36 -12.61
C ALA A 42 -25.55 -34.33 -12.10
N ARG A 43 -25.38 -34.45 -10.78
CA ARG A 43 -24.34 -35.22 -10.08
C ARG A 43 -22.91 -34.68 -10.23
N ASP A 44 -22.74 -33.44 -10.70
CA ASP A 44 -21.45 -32.76 -10.74
C ASP A 44 -21.05 -32.27 -9.35
N ALA A 45 -19.76 -32.35 -9.04
CA ALA A 45 -19.20 -31.74 -7.83
C ALA A 45 -19.07 -30.22 -8.03
N VAL A 46 -19.79 -29.45 -7.21
CA VAL A 46 -19.81 -27.98 -7.25
C VAL A 46 -19.28 -27.43 -5.94
N GLN A 47 -18.30 -26.55 -6.02
CA GLN A 47 -17.80 -25.78 -4.87
C GLN A 47 -18.68 -24.56 -4.64
N LEU A 48 -19.19 -24.40 -3.42
CA LEU A 48 -19.83 -23.16 -3.00
C LEU A 48 -18.76 -22.08 -2.76
N CYS A 49 -18.95 -20.88 -3.31
CA CYS A 49 -18.00 -19.79 -3.14
C CYS A 49 -17.98 -19.30 -1.68
N PRO A 50 -16.84 -19.38 -0.96
CA PRO A 50 -16.73 -18.88 0.41
C PRO A 50 -16.89 -17.36 0.51
N ALA A 51 -16.62 -16.63 -0.58
CA ALA A 51 -16.81 -15.17 -0.66
C ALA A 51 -18.25 -14.78 -1.08
N GLN A 52 -19.20 -15.71 -1.06
CA GLN A 52 -20.61 -15.58 -1.47
C GLN A 52 -20.81 -15.41 -2.99
N VAL A 53 -19.95 -14.66 -3.67
CA VAL A 53 -20.02 -14.41 -5.11
C VAL A 53 -18.61 -14.55 -5.72
N ASN A 54 -18.52 -15.19 -6.88
CA ASN A 54 -17.28 -15.18 -7.67
C ASN A 54 -17.23 -13.88 -8.49
N LEU A 55 -16.13 -13.14 -8.36
CA LEU A 55 -15.88 -11.92 -9.10
C LEU A 55 -14.94 -12.21 -10.27
N THR A 56 -15.26 -11.68 -11.45
CA THR A 56 -14.28 -11.59 -12.55
C THR A 56 -13.34 -10.42 -12.29
N ASP A 57 -12.22 -10.38 -13.01
CA ASP A 57 -11.22 -9.32 -12.87
C ASP A 57 -11.83 -7.94 -13.18
N GLU A 58 -12.74 -7.84 -14.14
CA GLU A 58 -13.44 -6.59 -14.47
C GLU A 58 -14.33 -6.12 -13.32
N ARG A 59 -15.06 -7.04 -12.68
CA ARG A 59 -15.95 -6.71 -11.55
C ARG A 59 -15.17 -6.38 -10.29
N GLU A 60 -14.05 -7.06 -10.05
CA GLU A 60 -13.10 -6.68 -8.99
C GLU A 60 -12.63 -5.24 -9.22
N LYS A 61 -12.20 -4.91 -10.44
CA LYS A 61 -11.68 -3.60 -10.79
C LYS A 61 -12.72 -2.50 -10.63
N GLU A 62 -13.95 -2.72 -11.09
CA GLU A 62 -15.07 -1.78 -10.91
C GLU A 62 -15.35 -1.49 -9.43
N LEU A 63 -15.38 -2.53 -8.58
CA LEU A 63 -15.59 -2.38 -7.14
C LEU A 63 -14.41 -1.66 -6.47
N SER A 64 -13.18 -2.00 -6.86
CA SER A 64 -11.97 -1.34 -6.38
C SER A 64 -11.98 0.16 -6.75
N ASP A 65 -12.37 0.52 -7.97
CA ASP A 65 -12.48 1.93 -8.41
C ASP A 65 -13.55 2.73 -7.64
N LEU A 66 -14.56 2.04 -7.12
CA LEU A 66 -15.58 2.62 -6.23
C LEU A 66 -15.14 2.67 -4.75
N GLY A 67 -13.91 2.25 -4.43
CA GLY A 67 -13.34 2.31 -3.09
C GLY A 67 -13.69 1.10 -2.20
N PHE A 68 -14.15 -0.01 -2.79
CA PHE A 68 -14.36 -1.26 -2.07
C PHE A 68 -13.08 -2.11 -2.01
N LEU A 69 -13.07 -3.06 -1.06
CA LEU A 69 -12.04 -4.08 -0.92
C LEU A 69 -12.66 -5.46 -1.21
N PRO A 70 -12.82 -5.85 -2.50
CA PRO A 70 -13.37 -7.15 -2.85
C PRO A 70 -12.39 -8.27 -2.50
N LEU A 71 -12.91 -9.33 -1.87
CA LEU A 71 -12.19 -10.59 -1.69
C LEU A 71 -12.49 -11.49 -2.89
N VAL A 72 -11.51 -11.67 -3.78
CA VAL A 72 -11.66 -12.52 -4.96
C VAL A 72 -11.31 -13.96 -4.58
N HIS A 73 -12.30 -14.84 -4.62
CA HIS A 73 -12.10 -16.27 -4.39
C HIS A 73 -11.48 -16.95 -5.61
N TYR A 74 -10.43 -17.76 -5.40
CA TYR A 74 -9.82 -18.54 -6.47
C TYR A 74 -10.61 -19.83 -6.68
N LYS A 75 -11.08 -20.05 -7.90
CA LYS A 75 -11.90 -21.22 -8.25
C LYS A 75 -11.15 -22.53 -7.92
N ASN A 76 -11.85 -23.47 -7.31
CA ASN A 76 -11.33 -24.77 -6.88
C ASN A 76 -10.20 -24.68 -5.83
N ALA A 77 -10.08 -23.55 -5.13
CA ALA A 77 -9.11 -23.36 -4.07
C ALA A 77 -9.81 -23.01 -2.74
N ALA A 78 -9.11 -23.21 -1.63
CA ALA A 78 -9.59 -22.81 -0.30
C ALA A 78 -9.02 -21.44 0.12
N HIS A 79 -8.82 -20.53 -0.83
CA HIS A 79 -8.28 -19.20 -0.55
C HIS A 79 -8.91 -18.12 -1.43
N GLY A 80 -8.81 -16.88 -0.97
CA GLY A 80 -9.17 -15.69 -1.72
C GLY A 80 -8.08 -14.63 -1.60
N VAL A 81 -8.14 -13.61 -2.44
CA VAL A 81 -7.13 -12.55 -2.50
C VAL A 81 -7.80 -11.19 -2.57
N PHE A 82 -7.31 -10.25 -1.79
CA PHE A 82 -7.56 -8.82 -2.03
C PHE A 82 -6.56 -8.34 -3.08
N MET A 83 -7.01 -8.19 -4.34
CA MET A 83 -6.14 -7.74 -5.44
C MET A 83 -5.76 -6.27 -5.26
N GLY A 84 -6.76 -5.45 -4.95
CA GLY A 84 -6.65 -4.04 -4.61
C GLY A 84 -6.59 -3.76 -3.10
N ALA A 85 -6.23 -2.52 -2.76
CA ALA A 85 -6.39 -1.97 -1.43
C ALA A 85 -6.77 -0.49 -1.48
N GLN A 86 -7.91 -0.19 -2.11
CA GLN A 86 -8.39 1.18 -2.26
C GLN A 86 -9.09 1.66 -0.97
N THR A 87 -9.03 2.97 -0.73
CA THR A 87 -9.86 3.62 0.29
C THR A 87 -11.14 4.15 -0.35
N VAL A 88 -12.10 4.55 0.47
CA VAL A 88 -13.32 5.25 0.01
C VAL A 88 -13.06 6.67 -0.50
N HIS A 89 -11.83 7.19 -0.37
CA HIS A 89 -11.47 8.52 -0.86
C HIS A 89 -11.38 8.50 -2.39
N LYS A 90 -12.30 9.20 -3.06
CA LYS A 90 -12.25 9.41 -4.51
C LYS A 90 -11.16 10.43 -4.87
N PRO A 91 -10.04 10.02 -5.50
CA PRO A 91 -8.97 10.95 -5.82
C PRO A 91 -9.43 11.96 -6.88
N LYS A 92 -9.09 13.23 -6.68
CA LYS A 92 -9.36 14.30 -7.65
C LYS A 92 -8.41 14.19 -8.84
N ILE A 93 -8.92 14.52 -10.03
CA ILE A 93 -8.12 14.68 -11.24
C ILE A 93 -7.76 16.17 -11.35
N TYR A 94 -6.49 16.44 -11.57
CA TYR A 94 -5.94 17.79 -11.75
C TYR A 94 -5.44 17.96 -13.17
N THR A 95 -5.21 19.21 -13.57
CA THR A 95 -4.53 19.52 -14.85
C THR A 95 -3.08 19.07 -14.84
N ASP A 96 -2.40 19.20 -13.69
CA ASP A 96 -1.06 18.67 -13.48
C ASP A 96 -1.11 17.15 -13.25
N LEU A 97 -0.34 16.41 -14.06
CA LEU A 97 -0.21 14.97 -13.98
C LEU A 97 0.46 14.53 -12.66
N ALA A 98 1.40 15.32 -12.13
CA ALA A 98 2.06 15.01 -10.87
C ALA A 98 1.08 15.14 -9.70
N ALA A 99 0.27 16.22 -9.66
CA ALA A 99 -0.81 16.37 -8.69
C ALA A 99 -1.84 15.23 -8.76
N THR A 100 -2.21 14.80 -9.97
CA THR A 100 -3.12 13.66 -10.17
C THR A 100 -2.53 12.35 -9.65
N ALA A 101 -1.24 12.09 -9.92
CA ALA A 101 -0.55 10.91 -9.39
C ALA A 101 -0.50 10.91 -7.86
N ASN A 102 -0.20 12.06 -7.24
CA ASN A 102 -0.16 12.21 -5.79
C ASN A 102 -1.54 11.98 -5.15
N ALA A 103 -2.61 12.46 -5.78
CA ALA A 103 -3.98 12.22 -5.32
C ALA A 103 -4.34 10.73 -5.38
N ALA A 104 -3.98 10.04 -6.47
CA ALA A 104 -4.24 8.61 -6.64
C ALA A 104 -3.46 7.74 -5.63
N ILE A 105 -2.20 8.07 -5.34
CA ILE A 105 -1.41 7.37 -4.32
C ILE A 105 -2.03 7.59 -2.93
N SER A 106 -2.48 8.80 -2.63
CA SER A 106 -3.08 9.14 -1.33
C SER A 106 -4.43 8.45 -1.08
N ALA A 107 -5.08 7.92 -2.11
CA ALA A 107 -6.32 7.17 -2.02
C ALA A 107 -6.13 5.66 -1.76
N ARG A 108 -4.89 5.17 -1.67
CA ARG A 108 -4.58 3.74 -1.50
C ARG A 108 -4.19 3.43 -0.06
N LEU A 109 -4.86 2.44 0.51
CA LEU A 109 -4.72 2.07 1.92
C LEU A 109 -3.28 1.71 2.33
N PRO A 110 -2.48 0.93 1.55
CA PRO A 110 -1.11 0.59 1.94
C PRO A 110 -0.22 1.82 2.18
N TYR A 111 -0.39 2.88 1.37
CA TYR A 111 0.38 4.11 1.47
C TYR A 111 -0.13 5.02 2.59
N VAL A 112 -1.45 5.03 2.81
CA VAL A 112 -2.06 5.69 3.99
C VAL A 112 -1.56 5.05 5.27
N MET A 113 -1.44 3.72 5.33
CA MET A 113 -0.91 3.02 6.50
C MET A 113 0.56 3.34 6.76
N ALA A 114 1.40 3.37 5.71
CA ALA A 114 2.80 3.74 5.84
C ALA A 114 2.98 5.19 6.33
N SER A 115 2.29 6.15 5.71
CA SER A 115 2.35 7.56 6.09
C SER A 115 1.82 7.79 7.51
N SER A 116 0.73 7.14 7.90
CA SER A 116 0.17 7.21 9.25
C SER A 116 1.16 6.71 10.31
N ARG A 117 1.86 5.61 10.03
CA ARG A 117 2.85 5.06 10.96
C ARG A 117 4.07 5.98 11.11
N ILE A 118 4.54 6.58 10.02
CA ILE A 118 5.61 7.60 10.06
C ILE A 118 5.15 8.82 10.87
N ALA A 119 3.93 9.31 10.64
CA ALA A 119 3.38 10.43 11.38
C ALA A 119 3.30 10.15 12.89
N GLN A 120 2.91 8.93 13.29
CA GLN A 120 2.93 8.49 14.69
C GLN A 120 4.34 8.57 15.29
N TYR A 121 5.35 8.05 14.59
CA TYR A 121 6.73 8.12 15.06
C TYR A 121 7.25 9.55 15.16
N LEU A 122 7.07 10.37 14.13
CA LEU A 122 7.49 11.78 14.14
C LEU A 122 6.85 12.55 15.29
N LYS A 123 5.58 12.26 15.59
CA LYS A 123 4.89 12.86 16.75
C LYS A 123 5.54 12.49 18.08
N VAL A 124 5.87 11.22 18.29
CA VAL A 124 6.53 10.75 19.52
C VAL A 124 7.94 11.30 19.64
N ILE A 125 8.74 11.22 18.57
CA ILE A 125 10.11 11.77 18.52
C ILE A 125 10.11 13.27 18.82
N GLY A 126 9.20 14.02 18.19
CA GLY A 126 9.06 15.45 18.40
C GLY A 126 8.67 15.77 19.85
N ARG A 127 7.73 15.02 20.43
CA ARG A 127 7.30 15.18 21.83
C ARG A 127 8.47 14.97 22.80
N ASP A 128 9.23 13.90 22.62
CA ASP A 128 10.31 13.53 23.54
C ASP A 128 11.51 14.52 23.46
N ARG A 129 11.56 15.35 22.40
CA ARG A 129 12.56 16.42 22.23
C ARG A 129 12.11 17.80 22.71
N VAL A 130 10.87 17.96 23.14
CA VAL A 130 10.39 19.25 23.68
C VAL A 130 11.23 19.62 24.91
N GLY A 131 11.76 20.84 24.94
CA GLY A 131 12.64 21.33 26.00
C GLY A 131 14.15 21.11 25.76
N SER A 132 14.52 20.46 24.66
CA SER A 132 15.93 20.37 24.24
C SER A 132 16.43 21.67 23.60
N ASN A 133 17.74 21.93 23.70
CA ASN A 133 18.39 23.08 23.07
C ASN A 133 18.84 22.75 21.63
N LEU A 134 17.88 22.41 20.76
CA LEU A 134 18.12 22.05 19.35
C LEU A 134 17.65 23.17 18.44
N SER A 135 18.45 23.53 17.43
CA SER A 135 18.04 24.43 16.35
C SER A 135 17.14 23.72 15.33
N ALA A 136 16.48 24.48 14.45
CA ALA A 136 15.70 23.91 13.33
C ALA A 136 16.54 22.94 12.49
N ALA A 137 17.79 23.29 12.20
CA ALA A 137 18.72 22.47 11.42
C ALA A 137 19.11 21.16 12.15
N ASP A 138 19.23 21.19 13.48
CA ASP A 138 19.50 19.99 14.26
C ASP A 138 18.30 19.05 14.28
N VAL A 139 17.10 19.61 14.40
CA VAL A 139 15.84 18.85 14.30
C VAL A 139 15.71 18.23 12.92
N GLU A 140 15.95 19.00 11.85
CA GLU A 140 15.92 18.52 10.46
C GLU A 140 16.86 17.33 10.27
N LYS A 141 18.16 17.49 10.54
CA LYS A 141 19.16 16.43 10.39
C LYS A 141 18.79 15.17 11.17
N SER A 142 18.23 15.34 12.35
CA SER A 142 17.91 14.24 13.24
C SER A 142 16.65 13.49 12.81
N LEU A 143 15.61 14.20 12.35
CA LEU A 143 14.41 13.57 11.78
C LEU A 143 14.71 12.92 10.43
N ASP A 144 15.51 13.57 9.60
CA ASP A 144 15.90 13.06 8.29
C ASP A 144 16.73 11.78 8.43
N ARG A 145 17.73 11.75 9.33
CA ARG A 145 18.50 10.54 9.67
C ARG A 145 17.60 9.40 10.15
N TRP A 146 16.62 9.70 11.00
CA TRP A 146 15.69 8.68 11.50
C TRP A 146 14.82 8.12 10.37
N LEU A 147 14.28 8.98 9.50
CA LEU A 147 13.42 8.56 8.40
C LEU A 147 14.16 7.70 7.36
N HIS A 148 15.44 8.00 7.11
CA HIS A 148 16.30 7.24 6.19
C HIS A 148 16.59 5.81 6.65
N GLN A 149 16.32 5.44 7.91
CA GLN A 149 16.37 4.04 8.35
C GLN A 149 15.36 3.15 7.63
N TYR A 150 14.31 3.74 7.03
CA TYR A 150 13.25 3.04 6.32
C TYR A 150 13.29 3.23 4.81
N VAL A 151 14.36 3.86 4.30
CA VAL A 151 14.61 4.10 2.89
C VAL A 151 15.65 3.10 2.40
N ASN A 152 15.34 2.35 1.35
CA ASN A 152 16.31 1.47 0.71
C ASN A 152 16.15 1.54 -0.81
N PRO A 153 16.89 2.43 -1.51
CA PRO A 153 16.73 2.64 -2.95
C PRO A 153 17.06 1.40 -3.80
N ASN A 154 17.84 0.47 -3.25
CA ASN A 154 18.31 -0.74 -3.91
C ASN A 154 17.47 -1.98 -3.52
N ALA A 155 16.29 -1.80 -2.93
CA ALA A 155 15.43 -2.91 -2.52
C ALA A 155 14.93 -3.73 -3.72
N ILE A 156 15.28 -5.02 -3.75
CA ILE A 156 14.85 -5.98 -4.77
C ILE A 156 13.83 -6.95 -4.17
N GLY A 157 12.74 -7.19 -4.89
CA GLY A 157 11.66 -8.09 -4.47
C GLY A 157 10.71 -7.48 -3.43
N ASN A 158 9.61 -8.19 -3.15
CA ASN A 158 8.53 -7.69 -2.28
C ASN A 158 8.96 -7.58 -0.82
N GLU A 159 9.75 -8.53 -0.32
CA GLU A 159 10.15 -8.57 1.09
C GLU A 159 11.07 -7.41 1.49
N ALA A 160 12.09 -7.11 0.67
CA ALA A 160 12.97 -5.97 0.93
C ALA A 160 12.20 -4.64 0.88
N LYS A 161 11.27 -4.50 -0.09
CA LYS A 161 10.40 -3.32 -0.22
C LYS A 161 9.35 -3.22 0.89
N ALA A 162 8.93 -4.33 1.48
CA ALA A 162 7.97 -4.33 2.59
C ALA A 162 8.62 -3.95 3.93
N THR A 163 9.88 -4.38 4.16
CA THR A 163 10.65 -3.98 5.35
C THR A 163 11.12 -2.52 5.30
N HIS A 164 11.42 -2.02 4.10
CA HIS A 164 11.80 -0.62 3.83
C HIS A 164 10.79 0.00 2.86
N PRO A 165 9.63 0.47 3.35
CA PRO A 165 8.49 0.86 2.51
C PRO A 165 8.74 2.10 1.65
N LEU A 166 9.83 2.84 1.90
CA LEU A 166 10.16 4.07 1.20
C LEU A 166 11.28 3.83 0.17
N ALA A 167 11.06 4.33 -1.04
CA ALA A 167 12.10 4.43 -2.06
C ALA A 167 12.96 5.68 -1.85
N GLU A 168 12.36 6.75 -1.33
CA GLU A 168 13.01 8.03 -1.10
C GLU A 168 12.24 8.81 -0.02
N ALA A 169 12.96 9.65 0.72
CA ALA A 169 12.36 10.55 1.70
C ALA A 169 13.21 11.80 1.90
N ARG A 170 12.57 12.88 2.37
CA ARG A 170 13.23 14.12 2.75
C ARG A 170 12.44 14.83 3.83
N VAL A 171 13.12 15.35 4.85
CA VAL A 171 12.50 16.23 5.85
C VAL A 171 13.02 17.65 5.68
N THR A 172 12.14 18.64 5.79
CA THR A 172 12.50 20.06 5.87
C THR A 172 11.90 20.67 7.13
N VAL A 173 12.69 21.40 7.91
CA VAL A 173 12.24 22.04 9.15
C VAL A 173 12.53 23.53 9.11
N THR A 174 11.53 24.34 9.42
CA THR A 174 11.64 25.80 9.47
C THR A 174 11.21 26.34 10.82
N ASP A 175 11.82 27.45 11.24
CA ASP A 175 11.35 28.25 12.36
C ASP A 175 9.96 28.83 12.08
N LEU A 176 9.11 28.86 13.10
CA LEU A 176 7.83 29.55 13.02
C LEU A 176 8.01 31.03 13.37
N PRO A 177 7.74 31.97 12.43
CA PRO A 177 7.88 33.39 12.68
C PRO A 177 7.06 33.83 13.89
N GLY A 178 7.69 34.61 14.79
CA GLY A 178 7.05 35.12 16.01
C GLY A 178 6.86 34.09 17.12
N ARG A 179 7.38 32.86 16.98
CA ARG A 179 7.28 31.80 18.00
C ARG A 179 8.64 31.14 18.26
N PRO A 180 9.51 31.75 19.08
CA PRO A 180 10.85 31.20 19.37
C PRO A 180 10.77 29.77 19.92
N GLY A 181 11.62 28.87 19.40
CA GLY A 181 11.67 27.47 19.80
C GLY A 181 10.54 26.59 19.23
N MET A 182 9.68 27.14 18.36
CA MET A 182 8.68 26.36 17.63
C MET A 182 9.09 26.16 16.17
N TYR A 183 9.01 24.92 15.70
CA TYR A 183 9.41 24.53 14.36
C TYR A 183 8.24 23.88 13.60
N ALA A 184 8.19 24.10 12.29
CA ALA A 184 7.32 23.37 11.37
C ALA A 184 8.16 22.36 10.58
N ALA A 185 7.78 21.09 10.64
CA ALA A 185 8.43 20.03 9.87
C ALA A 185 7.51 19.58 8.73
N VAL A 186 8.06 19.46 7.52
CA VAL A 186 7.40 18.86 6.36
C VAL A 186 8.22 17.64 5.94
N ALA A 187 7.60 16.46 5.98
CA ALA A 187 8.21 15.21 5.55
C ALA A 187 7.64 14.80 4.19
N TRP A 188 8.51 14.73 3.20
CA TRP A 188 8.24 14.20 1.87
C TRP A 188 8.62 12.73 1.86
N ILE A 189 7.69 11.85 1.50
CA ILE A 189 7.92 10.41 1.47
C ILE A 189 7.43 9.83 0.14
N ARG A 190 8.27 9.02 -0.52
CA ARG A 190 7.93 8.32 -1.74
C ARG A 190 7.93 6.81 -1.49
N PRO A 191 6.76 6.16 -1.45
CA PRO A 191 6.69 4.71 -1.23
C PRO A 191 7.11 3.94 -2.48
N TRP A 192 7.38 2.65 -2.32
CA TRP A 192 7.44 1.72 -3.44
C TRP A 192 6.07 1.57 -4.09
N LEU A 193 5.95 2.01 -5.35
CA LEU A 193 4.72 1.85 -6.11
C LEU A 193 4.51 0.37 -6.45
N GLN A 194 3.37 -0.15 -6.04
CA GLN A 194 2.88 -1.48 -6.39
C GLN A 194 2.18 -1.43 -7.75
N MET A 195 2.35 -2.47 -8.54
CA MET A 195 1.71 -2.60 -9.85
C MET A 195 0.19 -2.64 -9.71
N GLU A 196 -0.53 -1.82 -10.47
CA GLU A 196 -2.01 -1.76 -10.45
C GLU A 196 -2.63 -2.47 -11.65
N ALA A 197 -2.09 -2.26 -12.84
CA ALA A 197 -2.58 -2.83 -14.07
C ALA A 197 -1.45 -2.89 -15.11
N LEU A 198 -1.56 -3.81 -16.07
CA LEU A 198 -0.70 -3.92 -17.23
C LEU A 198 -1.57 -3.98 -18.48
N THR A 199 -1.39 -3.04 -19.40
CA THR A 199 -1.95 -3.13 -20.75
C THR A 199 -0.85 -3.60 -21.69
N ALA A 200 -1.05 -4.75 -22.33
CA ALA A 200 -0.06 -5.35 -23.24
C ALA A 200 -0.65 -5.48 -24.65
N SER A 201 0.16 -5.17 -25.66
CA SER A 201 -0.15 -5.45 -27.06
C SER A 201 0.88 -6.43 -27.62
N LEU A 202 0.44 -7.61 -28.03
CA LEU A 202 1.28 -8.59 -28.72
C LEU A 202 1.21 -8.35 -30.22
N ARG A 203 2.37 -8.30 -30.88
CA ARG A 203 2.46 -8.20 -32.34
C ARG A 203 3.36 -9.31 -32.88
N MET A 204 2.81 -10.13 -33.75
CA MET A 204 3.60 -11.12 -34.51
C MET A 204 4.14 -10.42 -35.75
N VAL A 205 5.46 -10.41 -35.90
CA VAL A 205 6.17 -9.77 -37.01
C VAL A 205 7.16 -10.78 -37.59
N ALA A 206 7.35 -10.75 -38.91
CA ALA A 206 8.32 -11.60 -39.58
C ALA A 206 9.76 -11.22 -39.23
N ASP A 207 10.01 -9.91 -39.07
CA ASP A 207 11.26 -9.35 -38.57
C ASP A 207 10.96 -8.32 -37.46
N ILE A 208 11.77 -8.34 -36.40
CA ILE A 208 11.61 -7.41 -35.27
C ILE A 208 12.06 -6.00 -35.72
N PRO A 209 11.17 -5.00 -35.73
CA PRO A 209 11.54 -3.64 -36.12
C PRO A 209 12.57 -3.05 -35.14
N GLY A 210 13.69 -2.54 -35.65
CA GLY A 210 14.71 -1.85 -34.86
C GLY A 210 15.77 -2.76 -34.22
N GLY A 211 15.90 -4.00 -34.68
CA GLY A 211 17.09 -4.83 -34.49
C GLY A 211 18.21 -4.49 -35.46
#